data_AF-A0A9X3AKT1-F1
#
_entry.id   AF-A0A9X3AKT1-F1
#
_cell.length_a   1.000
_cell.length_b   1.000
_cell.length_c   1.000
_cell.angle_alpha   90.00
_cell.angle_beta   90.00
_cell.angle_gamma   90.00
#
_symmetry.space_group_name_H-M   'P 1'
#
loop_
_entity.id
_entity.type
_entity.pdbx_description
1 polymer ?
#
loop_
_entity_poly.entity_id
_entity_poly.type
_entity_poly.pdbx_seq_one_letter_code
_entity_poly.pdbx_strand_id
1 'polypeptide(L)'
;METWRAVATGLFVLGGLVMVLVAMAQVRDRKRTSHAEVVRAGVIGLAVVAVVATAIAFWVPSVVAWAVVAATAMAVFFITMMD
;
A
#
# COMPACT_ATOMS: atom_id res chain seq x y z
N MET A 1 7.63 -17.86 -11.16
CA MET A 1 6.96 -17.54 -9.87
C MET A 1 5.68 -18.35 -9.80
N GLU A 2 5.31 -18.85 -8.63
CA GLU A 2 4.02 -19.52 -8.45
C GLU A 2 2.89 -18.53 -8.76
N THR A 3 1.87 -18.96 -9.51
CA THR A 3 0.78 -18.09 -9.99
C THR A 3 0.11 -17.33 -8.85
N TRP A 4 -0.12 -17.98 -7.70
CA TRP A 4 -0.75 -17.34 -6.55
C TRP A 4 0.09 -16.19 -5.96
N ARG A 5 1.42 -16.25 -6.03
CA ARG A 5 2.31 -15.17 -5.55
C ARG A 5 2.24 -13.96 -6.45
N ALA A 6 2.18 -14.17 -7.76
CA ALA A 6 2.02 -13.09 -8.73
C ALA A 6 0.68 -12.36 -8.51
N VAL A 7 -0.40 -13.12 -8.28
CA VAL A 7 -1.72 -12.57 -7.98
C VAL A 7 -1.70 -11.80 -6.66
N ALA A 8 -1.19 -12.38 -5.57
CA ALA A 8 -1.13 -11.72 -4.27
C ALA A 8 -0.28 -10.45 -4.32
N THR A 9 0.87 -10.49 -5.00
CA THR A 9 1.74 -9.31 -5.19
C THR A 9 1.02 -8.23 -5.99
N GLY A 10 0.36 -8.58 -7.10
CA GLY A 10 -0.39 -7.62 -7.92
C GLY A 10 -1.52 -6.94 -7.15
N LEU A 11 -2.33 -7.73 -6.43
CA LEU A 11 -3.40 -7.21 -5.58
C LEU A 11 -2.87 -6.30 -4.47
N PHE A 12 -1.78 -6.71 -3.81
CA PHE A 12 -1.14 -5.89 -2.79
C PHE A 12 -0.61 -4.58 -3.36
N VAL A 13 0.06 -4.61 -4.52
CA VAL A 13 0.57 -3.39 -5.16
C VAL A 13 -0.56 -2.43 -5.51
N LEU A 14 -1.66 -2.93 -6.09
CA LEU A 14 -2.81 -2.09 -6.42
C LEU A 14 -3.42 -1.43 -5.17
N GLY A 15 -3.71 -2.20 -4.13
CA GLY A 15 -4.26 -1.64 -2.88
C GLY A 15 -3.26 -0.74 -2.14
N GLY A 16 -1.98 -1.12 -2.14
CA GLY A 16 -0.90 -0.34 -1.54
C GLY A 16 -0.72 1.02 -2.21
N LEU A 17 -0.82 1.10 -3.54
CA LEU A 17 -0.76 2.37 -4.25
C LEU A 17 -1.91 3.30 -3.86
N VAL A 18 -3.12 2.77 -3.69
CA VAL A 18 -4.26 3.57 -3.18
C VAL A 18 -3.93 4.13 -1.79
N MET A 19 -3.38 3.31 -0.89
CA MET A 19 -2.96 3.75 0.45
C MET A 19 -1.89 4.86 0.40
N VAL A 20 -0.94 4.78 -0.55
CA VAL A 20 0.07 5.83 -0.75
C VAL A 20 -0.57 7.14 -1.20
N LEU A 21 -1.52 7.09 -2.15
CA LEU A 21 -2.24 8.27 -2.62
C LEU A 21 -3.03 8.92 -1.47
N VAL A 22 -3.70 8.10 -0.66
CA VAL A 22 -4.42 8.56 0.53
C VAL A 22 -3.45 9.22 1.51
N ALA A 23 -2.31 8.61 1.81
CA ALA A 23 -1.32 9.19 2.71
C ALA A 23 -0.80 10.56 2.19
N MET A 24 -0.58 10.68 0.87
CA MET A 24 -0.24 11.96 0.26
C MET A 24 -1.36 12.99 0.39
N ALA A 25 -2.62 12.59 0.17
CA ALA A 25 -3.78 13.46 0.34
C ALA A 25 -3.91 13.94 1.79
N GLN A 26 -3.81 13.03 2.76
CA GLN A 26 -3.85 13.36 4.19
C GLN A 26 -2.74 14.32 4.60
N VAL A 27 -1.54 14.21 4.02
CA VAL A 27 -0.46 15.17 4.28
C VAL A 27 -0.74 16.50 3.61
N ARG A 28 -1.22 16.49 2.36
CA ARG A 28 -1.60 17.69 1.61
C ARG A 28 -2.66 18.52 2.33
N ASP A 29 -3.62 17.87 2.97
CA ASP A 29 -4.75 18.54 3.61
C ASP A 29 -4.41 19.12 5.00
N ARG A 30 -3.21 18.86 5.54
CA ARG A 30 -2.73 19.46 6.79
C ARG A 30 -2.42 20.95 6.61
N LYS A 31 -2.81 21.78 7.59
CA LYS A 31 -2.46 23.21 7.61
C LYS A 31 -0.94 23.40 7.61
N ARG A 32 -0.47 24.24 6.68
CA ARG A 32 0.96 24.61 6.46
C ARG A 32 1.86 23.49 5.91
N THR A 33 1.30 22.46 5.29
CA THR A 33 2.10 21.47 4.55
C THR A 33 2.80 22.10 3.35
N SER A 34 4.06 21.73 3.16
CA SER A 34 4.84 22.02 1.96
C SER A 34 4.71 20.91 0.91
N HIS A 35 4.88 21.24 -0.38
CA HIS A 35 4.92 20.24 -1.45
C HIS A 35 5.99 19.15 -1.21
N ALA A 36 7.12 19.52 -0.59
CA ALA A 36 8.19 18.59 -0.26
C ALA A 36 7.75 17.52 0.75
N GLU A 37 6.88 17.85 1.70
CA GLU A 37 6.36 16.90 2.69
C GLU A 37 5.39 15.89 2.06
N VAL A 38 4.54 16.33 1.13
CA VAL A 38 3.65 15.43 0.37
C VAL A 38 4.47 14.44 -0.45
N VAL A 39 5.47 14.93 -1.19
CA VAL A 39 6.36 14.07 -1.98
C VAL A 39 7.13 13.10 -1.07
N ARG A 40 7.64 13.57 0.07
CA ARG A 40 8.32 12.72 1.05
C ARG A 40 7.40 11.60 1.56
N ALA A 41 6.14 11.92 1.88
CA ALA A 41 5.15 10.93 2.28
C ALA A 41 4.89 9.90 1.17
N GLY A 42 4.76 10.37 -0.08
CA GLY A 42 4.63 9.50 -1.26
C GLY A 42 5.81 8.56 -1.43
N VAL A 43 7.04 9.07 -1.38
CA VAL A 43 8.26 8.27 -1.53
C VAL A 43 8.39 7.23 -0.41
N ILE A 44 8.13 7.62 0.84
CA ILE A 44 8.14 6.67 1.97
C ILE A 44 7.08 5.58 1.76
N GLY A 45 5.86 5.97 1.38
CA GLY A 45 4.79 5.03 1.09
C GLY A 45 5.15 4.04 -0.02
N LEU A 46 5.68 4.53 -1.14
CA LEU A 46 6.13 3.69 -2.26
C LEU A 46 7.27 2.75 -1.85
N ALA A 47 8.22 3.22 -1.05
CA ALA A 47 9.30 2.38 -0.54
C ALA A 47 8.77 1.23 0.32
N VAL A 48 7.81 1.50 1.21
CA VAL A 48 7.16 0.45 2.03
C VAL A 48 6.42 -0.55 1.15
N VAL A 49 5.64 -0.09 0.17
CA VAL A 49 4.93 -0.96 -0.78
C VAL A 49 5.92 -1.83 -1.55
N ALA A 50 7.03 -1.27 -2.05
CA ALA A 50 8.04 -2.01 -2.79
C ALA A 50 8.70 -3.12 -1.95
N VAL A 51 9.03 -2.81 -0.68
CA VAL A 51 9.62 -3.77 0.26
C VAL A 51 8.65 -4.93 0.52
N VAL A 52 7.39 -4.61 0.85
CA VAL A 52 6.39 -5.64 1.15
C VAL A 52 6.01 -6.45 -0.09
N ALA A 53 5.87 -5.82 -1.26
CA ALA A 53 5.60 -6.51 -2.52
C ALA A 53 6.74 -7.49 -2.87
N THR A 54 8.00 -7.07 -2.69
CA THR A 54 9.17 -7.93 -2.89
C THR A 54 9.16 -9.08 -1.87
N ALA A 55 8.79 -8.81 -0.61
CA ALA A 55 8.66 -9.86 0.39
C ALA A 55 7.59 -10.90 0.02
N ILE A 56 6.42 -10.46 -0.44
CA ILE A 56 5.35 -11.34 -0.93
C ILE A 56 5.83 -12.18 -2.11
N ALA A 57 6.53 -11.55 -3.05
CA ALA A 57 7.01 -12.19 -4.26
C ALA A 57 8.08 -13.27 -4.01
N PHE A 58 8.89 -13.16 -2.95
CA PHE A 58 10.06 -14.03 -2.73
C PHE A 58 10.05 -14.82 -1.42
N TRP A 59 9.66 -14.24 -0.28
CA TRP A 59 9.92 -14.84 1.04
C TRP A 59 8.69 -15.20 1.87
N VAL A 60 7.55 -14.55 1.64
CA VAL A 60 6.40 -14.68 2.55
C VAL A 60 5.61 -15.98 2.30
N PRO A 61 5.23 -16.71 3.38
CA PRO A 61 4.33 -17.87 3.29
C PRO A 61 2.93 -17.48 2.80
N SER A 62 2.25 -18.40 2.13
CA SER A 62 0.95 -18.14 1.49
C SER A 62 -0.09 -17.51 2.41
N VAL A 63 -0.31 -18.08 3.60
CA VAL A 63 -1.29 -17.57 4.58
C VAL A 63 -1.00 -16.12 4.97
N VAL A 64 0.28 -15.78 5.18
CA VAL A 64 0.70 -14.43 5.57
C VAL A 64 0.52 -13.45 4.41
N ALA A 65 0.85 -13.86 3.18
CA ALA A 65 0.67 -13.02 1.99
C ALA A 65 -0.81 -12.66 1.79
N TRP A 66 -1.70 -13.63 1.90
CA TRP A 66 -3.15 -13.40 1.77
C TRP A 66 -3.72 -12.60 2.93
N ALA A 67 -3.23 -12.78 4.16
CA ALA A 67 -3.63 -11.96 5.30
C ALA A 67 -3.25 -10.48 5.08
N VAL A 68 -2.06 -10.21 4.53
CA VAL A 68 -1.63 -8.85 4.17
C VAL A 68 -2.50 -8.27 3.06
N VAL A 69 -2.78 -9.04 2.00
CA VAL A 69 -3.68 -8.61 0.91
C VAL A 69 -5.08 -8.28 1.45
N ALA A 70 -5.64 -9.14 2.30
CA ALA A 70 -6.94 -8.91 2.92
C ALA A 70 -6.95 -7.66 3.81
N ALA A 71 -5.92 -7.48 4.63
CA ALA A 71 -5.78 -6.29 5.47
C ALA A 71 -5.68 -5.00 4.63
N THR A 72 -4.91 -5.02 3.54
CA THR A 72 -4.83 -3.89 2.60
C THR A 72 -6.18 -3.62 1.94
N ALA A 73 -6.88 -4.65 1.48
CA ALA A 73 -8.22 -4.48 0.88
C ALA A 73 -9.23 -3.91 1.88
N MET A 74 -9.20 -4.36 3.14
CA MET A 74 -10.02 -3.81 4.21
C MET A 74 -9.69 -2.35 4.52
N ALA A 75 -8.40 -1.99 4.56
CA ALA A 75 -7.97 -0.62 4.79
C ALA A 75 -8.45 0.31 3.66
N VAL A 76 -8.27 -0.11 2.40
CA VAL A 76 -8.78 0.63 1.24
C VAL A 76 -10.30 0.78 1.32
N PHE A 77 -11.02 -0.33 1.55
CA PHE A 77 -12.48 -0.30 1.67
C PHE A 77 -12.93 0.69 2.76
N PHE A 78 -12.35 0.59 3.95
CA PHE A 78 -12.68 1.46 5.09
C PHE A 78 -12.45 2.93 4.75
N ILE A 79 -11.30 3.28 4.19
CA ILE A 79 -10.99 4.66 3.81
C ILE A 79 -11.93 5.16 2.72
N THR A 80 -12.24 4.34 1.71
CA THR A 80 -13.09 4.77 0.59
C THR A 80 -14.58 4.86 0.91
N MET A 81 -15.07 4.10 1.90
CA MET A 81 -16.49 4.02 2.24
C MET A 81 -16.86 4.86 3.46
N MET A 82 -15.88 5.30 4.25
CA MET A 82 -16.11 6.13 5.44
C MET A 82 -15.78 7.61 5.24
N ASP A 83 -15.50 8.01 4.00
CA ASP A 83 -15.50 9.41 3.58
C ASP A 83 -16.93 10.01 3.61
#